data_AF-A0AAD9UPI0-F1
#
_entry.id   AF-A0AAD9UPI0-F1
#
_cell.length_a   1.000
_cell.length_b   1.000
_cell.length_c   1.000
_cell.angle_alpha   90.00
_cell.angle_beta   90.00
_cell.angle_gamma   90.00
#
_symmetry.space_group_name_H-M   'P 1'
#
loop_
_entity.id
_entity.type
_entity.pdbx_description
1 polymer ?
#
loop_
_entity_poly.entity_id
_entity_poly.type
_entity_poly.pdbx_seq_one_letter_code
_entity_poly.pdbx_strand_id
1 'polypeptide(L)'
;MINWFEPFFKRTAVFGTVAHRFFSGLRNKTRGIKNPYYRKKGFYEWRQKLIYRLNRRRYLRNFVLPKSLDHTEAPIKRKGEGHVWEFKVDQLPISKKRLKLYTKLLTNLHLQDAIDWLCAMPTIRTNRILNSLSEAQQKIYQDYGGDPSRLYLDNIIINYTTPIKQIKFHALGNFGIMKTWRNVLVYRIREMPLEEFYQKIHILGHIPKCMGAEMRNAINQKLVSPQIITEWYPYLTAHSRFYYRKYLKWLNDNGKFDYYRHRRNWIQQYATNLQGFVPLLHAYNPRQRDAQRKIRGLDDNLTNENMLDPQL
;
A
#
# COMPACT_ATOMS: atom_id res chain seq x y z
N MET A 1 -17.57 -20.05 22.06
CA MET A 1 -18.17 -19.00 22.92
C MET A 1 -17.24 -18.74 24.09
N ILE A 2 -16.60 -17.57 24.13
CA ILE A 2 -15.77 -17.13 25.27
C ILE A 2 -16.19 -15.70 25.55
N ASN A 3 -16.82 -15.47 26.70
CA ASN A 3 -17.19 -14.15 27.21
C ASN A 3 -15.91 -13.36 27.53
N TRP A 4 -15.75 -12.19 26.92
CA TRP A 4 -14.64 -11.28 27.15
C TRP A 4 -15.16 -9.97 27.71
N PHE A 5 -15.29 -9.82 29.03
CA PHE A 5 -15.31 -8.52 29.69
C PHE A 5 -15.05 -8.66 31.19
N GLU A 6 -13.84 -8.30 31.62
CA GLU A 6 -13.65 -7.63 32.91
C GLU A 6 -12.68 -6.44 32.71
N PRO A 7 -13.02 -5.24 33.21
CA PRO A 7 -12.19 -4.06 33.08
C PRO A 7 -11.19 -3.97 34.24
N PHE A 8 -9.94 -4.40 34.03
CA PHE A 8 -8.86 -4.12 34.98
C PHE A 8 -8.33 -2.69 34.81
N PHE A 9 -9.05 -1.74 35.42
CA PHE A 9 -8.48 -0.46 35.84
C PHE A 9 -7.90 -0.61 37.25
N LYS A 10 -6.60 -0.40 37.42
CA LYS A 10 -6.00 0.23 38.61
C LYS A 10 -4.63 0.80 38.24
N ARG A 11 -4.47 2.10 38.49
CA ARG A 11 -3.24 2.88 38.34
C ARG A 11 -2.21 2.48 39.39
N THR A 12 -0.94 2.47 39.03
CA THR A 12 0.13 3.05 39.86
C THR A 12 1.19 3.63 38.94
N ALA A 13 1.36 4.95 39.06
CA ALA A 13 2.54 5.64 38.56
C ALA A 13 3.67 5.45 39.58
N VAL A 14 4.85 5.06 39.12
CA VAL A 14 6.08 5.26 39.87
C VAL A 14 7.13 5.79 38.89
N PHE A 15 7.60 7.00 39.20
CA PHE A 15 8.73 7.66 38.55
C PHE A 15 10.02 6.87 38.81
N GLY A 16 10.82 6.73 37.76
CA GLY A 16 12.15 6.13 37.83
C GLY A 16 12.98 6.56 36.62
N THR A 17 13.56 7.74 36.71
CA THR A 17 14.54 8.27 35.77
C THR A 17 15.88 7.55 35.94
N VAL A 18 16.33 6.81 34.93
CA VAL A 18 17.77 6.65 34.63
C VAL A 18 17.96 6.69 33.12
N ALA A 19 18.67 7.72 32.68
CA ALA A 19 19.01 7.97 31.29
C ALA A 19 20.11 7.02 30.82
N HIS A 20 19.83 6.23 29.79
CA HIS A 20 20.86 5.73 28.88
C HIS A 20 20.51 6.11 27.44
N ARG A 21 20.59 7.42 27.15
CA ARG A 21 20.66 7.94 25.78
C ARG A 21 22.11 7.91 25.30
N PHE A 22 22.63 6.72 25.04
CA PHE A 22 23.84 6.61 24.22
C PHE A 22 23.45 6.71 22.73
N PHE A 23 23.86 7.85 22.14
CA PHE A 23 23.98 8.16 20.71
C PHE A 23 22.79 8.68 19.88
N SER A 24 22.76 10.02 19.81
CA SER A 24 22.78 10.85 18.58
C SER A 24 21.48 11.19 17.86
N GLY A 25 20.63 11.96 18.54
CA GLY A 25 19.86 13.00 17.87
C GLY A 25 20.74 14.18 17.47
N LEU A 26 21.56 14.03 16.43
CA LEU A 26 22.22 15.19 15.80
C LEU A 26 21.25 15.80 14.78
N ARG A 27 20.50 16.82 15.21
CA ARG A 27 19.89 17.81 14.31
C ARG A 27 21.03 18.52 13.58
N ASN A 28 21.37 18.07 12.38
CA ASN A 28 22.32 18.77 11.52
C ASN A 28 21.54 19.58 10.48
N LYS A 29 21.22 20.83 10.78
CA LYS A 29 20.64 21.77 9.79
C LYS A 29 21.33 23.13 9.71
N THR A 30 22.35 23.43 10.53
CA THR A 30 22.88 24.81 10.59
C THR A 30 24.40 24.99 10.62
N ARG A 31 25.24 23.95 10.49
CA ARG A 31 26.69 24.16 10.32
C ARG A 31 27.28 23.16 9.33
N GLY A 32 28.15 23.64 8.44
CA GLY A 32 28.82 22.89 7.36
C GLY A 32 29.78 21.77 7.82
N ILE A 33 29.58 21.20 9.01
CA ILE A 33 30.30 20.01 9.47
C ILE A 33 29.64 18.80 8.80
N LYS A 34 30.18 18.41 7.65
CA LYS A 34 29.93 17.10 7.05
C LYS A 34 30.29 16.05 8.10
N ASN A 35 29.29 15.26 8.50
CA ASN A 35 29.39 14.30 9.58
C ASN A 35 30.67 13.43 9.45
N PRO A 36 31.59 13.46 10.43
CA PRO A 36 32.93 12.86 10.31
C PRO A 36 32.90 11.33 10.18
N TYR A 37 31.78 10.69 10.53
CA TYR A 37 31.61 9.23 10.45
C TYR A 37 31.48 8.68 9.02
N TYR A 38 31.29 9.53 8.00
CA TYR A 38 31.14 9.07 6.61
C TYR A 38 32.45 8.90 5.84
N ARG A 39 33.60 9.33 6.39
CA ARG A 39 34.89 9.34 5.66
C ARG A 39 35.82 8.15 5.94
N LYS A 40 35.65 7.40 7.04
CA LYS A 40 36.49 6.22 7.31
C LYS A 40 35.90 4.97 6.65
N LYS A 41 36.58 4.46 5.62
CA LYS A 41 36.31 3.15 4.99
C LYS A 41 36.19 2.08 6.09
N GLY A 42 35.10 1.32 6.11
CA GLY A 42 34.79 0.34 7.17
C GLY A 42 33.87 0.84 8.30
N PHE A 43 33.89 2.13 8.68
CA PHE A 43 33.01 2.64 9.75
C PHE A 43 31.54 2.72 9.30
N TYR A 44 31.33 3.05 8.02
CA TYR A 44 30.01 3.01 7.39
C TYR A 44 29.44 1.58 7.35
N GLU A 45 30.25 0.59 6.96
CA GLU A 45 29.84 -0.82 6.93
C GLU A 45 29.56 -1.36 8.33
N TRP A 46 30.39 -1.02 9.31
CA TRP A 46 30.15 -1.38 10.71
C TRP A 46 28.83 -0.77 11.22
N ARG A 47 28.60 0.52 10.94
CA ARG A 47 27.35 1.20 11.28
C ARG A 47 26.15 0.54 10.59
N GLN A 48 26.26 0.18 9.31
CA GLN A 48 25.21 -0.55 8.59
C GLN A 48 24.93 -1.92 9.23
N LYS A 49 25.97 -2.70 9.56
CA LYS A 49 25.85 -3.98 10.27
C LYS A 49 25.19 -3.80 11.64
N LEU A 50 25.55 -2.75 12.38
CA LEU A 50 24.97 -2.45 13.69
C LEU A 50 23.49 -2.03 13.58
N ILE A 51 23.15 -1.15 12.64
CA ILE A 51 21.76 -0.77 12.34
C ILE A 51 20.95 -2.01 11.93
N TYR A 52 21.51 -2.87 11.07
CA TYR A 52 20.88 -4.12 10.66
C TYR A 52 20.62 -5.03 11.86
N ARG A 53 21.61 -5.24 12.75
CA ARG A 53 21.45 -6.02 13.98
C ARG A 53 20.39 -5.44 14.93
N LEU A 54 20.40 -4.12 15.15
CA LEU A 54 19.40 -3.44 15.99
C LEU A 54 17.99 -3.56 15.40
N ASN A 55 17.85 -3.37 14.09
CA ASN A 55 16.58 -3.53 13.39
C ASN A 55 16.11 -4.99 13.45
N ARG A 56 17.00 -5.96 13.26
CA ARG A 56 16.69 -7.39 13.40
C ARG A 56 16.26 -7.74 14.82
N ARG A 57 16.95 -7.26 15.86
CA ARG A 57 16.53 -7.49 17.27
C ARG A 57 15.20 -6.81 17.59
N ARG A 58 15.00 -5.57 17.13
CA ARG A 58 13.71 -4.88 17.26
C ARG A 58 12.61 -5.64 16.54
N TYR A 59 12.91 -6.21 15.37
CA TYR A 59 12.01 -7.05 14.61
C TYR A 59 11.62 -8.30 15.42
N LEU A 60 12.59 -9.07 15.88
CA LEU A 60 12.35 -10.26 16.72
C LEU A 60 11.57 -9.96 18.01
N ARG A 61 11.82 -8.81 18.65
CA ARG A 61 11.17 -8.44 19.91
C ARG A 61 9.72 -7.97 19.73
N ASN A 62 9.43 -7.34 18.60
CA ASN A 62 8.15 -6.69 18.34
C ASN A 62 7.19 -7.59 17.55
N PHE A 63 7.69 -8.60 16.85
CA PHE A 63 6.88 -9.39 15.94
C PHE A 63 6.76 -10.82 16.39
N VAL A 64 5.53 -11.32 16.29
CA VAL A 64 5.25 -12.74 16.39
C VAL A 64 5.80 -13.39 15.13
N LEU A 65 6.81 -14.23 15.31
CA LEU A 65 7.37 -15.08 14.27
C LEU A 65 7.10 -16.53 14.64
N PRO A 66 6.92 -17.41 13.65
CA PRO A 66 6.81 -18.84 13.93
C PRO A 66 8.08 -19.32 14.64
N LYS A 67 7.91 -20.09 15.73
CA LYS A 67 9.02 -20.59 16.54
C LYS A 67 9.81 -21.68 15.81
N SER A 68 9.10 -22.55 15.10
CA SER A 68 9.64 -23.51 14.14
C SER A 68 9.34 -23.04 12.72
N LEU A 69 10.28 -23.24 11.80
CA LEU A 69 10.01 -23.01 10.38
C LEU A 69 9.38 -24.27 9.81
N ASP A 70 8.18 -24.15 9.26
CA ASP A 70 7.55 -25.19 8.46
C ASP A 70 7.99 -25.02 7.01
N HIS A 71 8.71 -26.02 6.47
CA HIS A 71 9.20 -26.02 5.10
C HIS A 71 8.12 -26.38 4.07
N THR A 72 7.01 -26.97 4.51
CA THR A 72 5.88 -27.30 3.63
C THR A 72 5.08 -26.05 3.24
N GLU A 73 5.07 -25.06 4.13
CA GLU A 73 4.27 -23.86 4.02
C GLU A 73 5.00 -22.73 3.26
N ALA A 74 4.26 -21.92 2.51
CA ALA A 74 4.84 -20.86 1.70
C ALA A 74 5.55 -19.78 2.56
N PRO A 75 6.79 -19.38 2.24
CA PRO A 75 7.46 -18.30 2.95
C PRO A 75 6.74 -16.96 2.82
N ILE A 76 6.82 -16.14 3.88
CA ILE A 76 6.13 -14.84 4.01
C ILE A 76 6.54 -13.84 2.92
N LYS A 77 7.83 -13.83 2.54
CA LYS A 77 8.37 -12.95 1.50
C LYS A 77 9.08 -13.80 0.47
N ARG A 78 8.49 -13.89 -0.72
CA ARG A 78 9.12 -14.47 -1.89
C ARG A 78 9.46 -13.36 -2.86
N LYS A 79 10.72 -13.31 -3.31
CA LYS A 79 11.16 -12.30 -4.28
C LYS A 79 10.51 -12.62 -5.63
N GLY A 80 9.82 -11.66 -6.22
CA GLY A 80 9.23 -11.81 -7.55
C GLY A 80 7.86 -12.49 -7.60
N GLU A 81 7.23 -12.78 -6.46
CA GLU A 81 5.88 -13.34 -6.45
C GLU A 81 4.79 -12.28 -6.26
N GLY A 82 3.64 -12.53 -6.89
CA GLY A 82 2.52 -11.62 -6.99
C GLY A 82 2.43 -10.97 -8.37
N HIS A 83 1.21 -10.72 -8.84
CA HIS A 83 0.99 -10.06 -10.11
C HIS A 83 1.49 -8.61 -10.04
N VAL A 84 2.32 -8.22 -11.00
CA VAL A 84 2.86 -6.87 -11.10
C VAL A 84 2.44 -6.28 -12.43
N TRP A 85 1.76 -5.14 -12.37
CA TRP A 85 1.36 -4.38 -13.55
C TRP A 85 2.13 -3.08 -13.60
N GLU A 86 2.61 -2.74 -14.80
CA GLU A 86 3.35 -1.50 -15.05
C GLU A 86 2.50 -0.53 -15.86
N PHE A 87 2.43 0.71 -15.39
CA PHE A 87 1.70 1.79 -16.05
C PHE A 87 2.59 3.01 -16.21
N LYS A 88 2.29 3.82 -17.22
CA LYS A 88 3.12 4.95 -17.64
C LYS A 88 2.26 6.20 -17.81
N VAL A 89 2.74 7.31 -17.25
CA VAL A 89 2.16 8.64 -17.39
C VAL A 89 3.15 9.54 -18.09
N ASP A 90 2.78 9.97 -19.29
CA ASP A 90 3.63 10.78 -20.14
C ASP A 90 3.40 12.29 -19.98
N GLN A 91 4.42 13.07 -20.37
CA GLN A 91 4.34 14.52 -20.54
C GLN A 91 3.90 15.31 -19.28
N LEU A 92 4.32 14.87 -18.09
CA LEU A 92 3.95 15.52 -16.83
C LEU A 92 4.64 16.88 -16.68
N PRO A 93 3.88 17.99 -16.54
CA PRO A 93 4.43 19.34 -16.34
C PRO A 93 4.85 19.57 -14.88
N ILE A 94 5.53 18.60 -14.27
CA ILE A 94 6.01 18.66 -12.88
C ILE A 94 7.53 18.57 -12.89
N SER A 95 8.18 19.43 -12.11
CA SER A 95 9.64 19.39 -11.96
C SER A 95 10.10 18.10 -11.27
N LYS A 96 11.29 17.62 -11.65
CA LYS A 96 11.95 16.44 -11.06
C LYS A 96 11.97 16.46 -9.53
N LYS A 97 12.29 17.60 -8.92
CA LYS A 97 12.39 17.73 -7.46
C LYS A 97 11.04 17.45 -6.79
N ARG A 98 9.94 17.95 -7.36
CA ARG A 98 8.58 17.71 -6.85
C ARG A 98 8.13 16.28 -7.10
N LEU A 99 8.37 15.74 -8.30
CA LEU A 99 8.07 14.33 -8.60
C LEU A 99 8.76 13.39 -7.61
N LYS A 100 10.03 13.61 -7.28
CA LYS A 100 10.74 12.81 -6.27
C LYS A 100 10.10 12.85 -4.88
N LEU A 101 9.44 13.95 -4.51
CA LEU A 101 8.71 14.04 -3.23
C LEU A 101 7.41 13.25 -3.31
N TYR A 102 6.67 13.36 -4.42
CA TYR A 102 5.46 12.57 -4.64
C TYR A 102 5.76 11.08 -4.68
N THR A 103 6.79 10.65 -5.41
CA THR A 103 7.14 9.23 -5.47
C THR A 103 7.48 8.68 -4.09
N LYS A 104 8.27 9.41 -3.30
CA LYS A 104 8.58 9.01 -1.92
C LYS A 104 7.35 8.91 -1.03
N LEU A 105 6.35 9.77 -1.24
CA LEU A 105 5.10 9.74 -0.48
C LEU A 105 4.22 8.56 -0.88
N LEU A 106 4.15 8.24 -2.17
CA LEU A 106 3.24 7.24 -2.73
C LEU A 106 3.80 5.81 -2.70
N THR A 107 5.12 5.64 -2.72
CA THR A 107 5.75 4.30 -2.68
C THR A 107 5.36 3.51 -1.43
N ASN A 108 5.06 2.23 -1.60
CA ASN A 108 4.62 1.27 -0.57
C ASN A 108 3.26 1.56 0.08
N LEU A 109 2.48 2.52 -0.43
CA LEU A 109 1.10 2.74 0.01
C LEU A 109 0.13 1.78 -0.69
N HIS A 110 -1.00 1.55 -0.03
CA HIS A 110 -2.16 0.94 -0.68
C HIS A 110 -2.63 1.84 -1.83
N LEU A 111 -3.09 1.26 -2.92
CA LEU A 111 -3.47 2.02 -4.12
C LEU A 111 -4.56 3.06 -3.81
N GLN A 112 -5.59 2.66 -3.06
CA GLN A 112 -6.65 3.59 -2.64
C GLN A 112 -6.14 4.70 -1.71
N ASP A 113 -5.27 4.38 -0.74
CA ASP A 113 -4.67 5.40 0.14
C ASP A 113 -3.85 6.42 -0.68
N ALA A 114 -3.17 5.97 -1.73
CA ALA A 114 -2.40 6.82 -2.63
C ALA A 114 -3.30 7.76 -3.45
N ILE A 115 -4.43 7.25 -3.94
CA ILE A 115 -5.49 8.04 -4.59
C ILE A 115 -6.04 9.08 -3.62
N ASP A 116 -6.41 8.69 -2.41
CA ASP A 116 -6.95 9.58 -1.38
C ASP A 116 -5.95 10.69 -1.01
N TRP A 117 -4.66 10.38 -0.94
CA TRP A 117 -3.61 11.38 -0.72
C TRP A 117 -3.51 12.40 -1.85
N LEU A 118 -3.65 11.97 -3.11
CA LEU A 118 -3.65 12.87 -4.26
C LEU A 118 -4.93 13.71 -4.32
N CYS A 119 -6.08 13.13 -3.97
CA CYS A 119 -7.34 13.86 -3.82
C CYS A 119 -7.26 14.92 -2.72
N ALA A 120 -6.63 14.61 -1.60
CA ALA A 120 -6.45 15.55 -0.48
C ALA A 120 -5.44 16.68 -0.78
N MET A 121 -4.58 16.51 -1.79
CA MET A 121 -3.64 17.54 -2.26
C MET A 121 -4.02 17.99 -3.67
N PRO A 122 -5.17 18.65 -3.88
CA PRO A 122 -5.66 18.97 -5.21
C PRO A 122 -4.74 20.00 -5.86
N THR A 123 -3.84 19.52 -6.73
CA THR A 123 -3.07 20.37 -7.62
C THR A 123 -3.36 19.95 -9.06
N ILE A 124 -3.65 20.93 -9.92
CA ILE A 124 -3.97 20.68 -11.35
C ILE A 124 -2.91 19.79 -12.02
N ARG A 125 -1.65 19.90 -11.57
CA ARG A 125 -0.53 19.14 -12.14
C ARG A 125 -0.54 17.66 -11.74
N THR A 126 -1.07 17.30 -10.56
CA THR A 126 -1.15 15.91 -10.08
C THR A 126 -2.38 15.17 -10.59
N ASN A 127 -3.38 15.86 -11.14
CA ASN A 127 -4.61 15.24 -11.67
C ASN A 127 -4.33 14.16 -12.72
N ARG A 128 -3.30 14.33 -13.56
CA ARG A 128 -2.90 13.30 -14.52
C ARG A 128 -2.44 12.01 -13.85
N ILE A 129 -1.73 12.13 -12.72
CA ILE A 129 -1.27 10.97 -11.93
C ILE A 129 -2.47 10.34 -11.23
N LEU A 130 -3.36 11.15 -10.66
CA LEU A 130 -4.59 10.69 -10.01
C LEU A 130 -5.47 9.88 -10.97
N ASN A 131 -5.81 10.45 -12.13
CA ASN A 131 -6.63 9.79 -13.15
C ASN A 131 -5.98 8.49 -13.61
N SER A 132 -4.68 8.50 -13.87
CA SER A 132 -3.94 7.29 -14.24
C SER A 132 -4.00 6.20 -13.16
N LEU A 133 -3.88 6.56 -11.87
CA LEU A 133 -3.99 5.59 -10.78
C LEU A 133 -5.40 5.01 -10.65
N SER A 134 -6.43 5.85 -10.79
CA SER A 134 -7.83 5.42 -10.78
C SER A 134 -8.17 4.53 -11.98
N GLU A 135 -7.72 4.89 -13.18
CA GLU A 135 -7.86 4.07 -14.39
C GLU A 135 -7.13 2.73 -14.23
N ALA A 136 -5.90 2.75 -13.69
CA ALA A 136 -5.15 1.52 -13.43
C ALA A 136 -5.85 0.61 -12.42
N GLN A 137 -6.45 1.15 -11.36
CA GLN A 137 -7.23 0.37 -10.39
C GLN A 137 -8.42 -0.32 -11.07
N GLN A 138 -9.18 0.42 -11.89
CA GLN A 138 -10.31 -0.14 -12.64
C GLN A 138 -9.86 -1.21 -13.62
N LYS A 139 -8.76 -0.95 -14.35
CA LYS A 139 -8.20 -1.89 -15.33
C LYS A 139 -7.73 -3.19 -14.67
N ILE A 140 -7.05 -3.10 -13.53
CA ILE A 140 -6.63 -4.27 -12.72
C ILE A 140 -7.83 -5.09 -12.29
N TYR A 141 -8.87 -4.45 -11.80
CA TYR A 141 -10.05 -5.15 -11.32
C TYR A 141 -10.87 -5.80 -12.46
N GLN A 142 -11.11 -5.07 -13.54
CA GLN A 142 -12.01 -5.49 -14.63
C GLN A 142 -11.33 -6.43 -15.63
N ASP A 143 -10.14 -6.06 -16.12
CA ASP A 143 -9.49 -6.79 -17.22
C ASP A 143 -8.62 -7.93 -16.68
N TYR A 144 -7.90 -7.68 -15.58
CA TYR A 144 -6.94 -8.63 -15.03
C TYR A 144 -7.50 -9.46 -13.88
N GLY A 145 -8.70 -9.14 -13.37
CA GLY A 145 -9.33 -9.84 -12.23
C GLY A 145 -8.56 -9.72 -10.92
N GLY A 146 -7.72 -8.69 -10.77
CA GLY A 146 -6.91 -8.47 -9.57
C GLY A 146 -7.73 -7.98 -8.39
N ASP A 147 -7.35 -8.41 -7.18
CA ASP A 147 -8.06 -8.06 -5.95
C ASP A 147 -7.74 -6.62 -5.47
N PRO A 148 -8.72 -5.69 -5.47
CA PRO A 148 -8.50 -4.29 -5.10
C PRO A 148 -7.94 -4.08 -3.69
N SER A 149 -8.24 -4.99 -2.77
CA SER A 149 -7.85 -4.89 -1.35
C SER A 149 -6.36 -5.13 -1.11
N ARG A 150 -5.70 -5.77 -2.09
CA ARG A 150 -4.30 -6.20 -2.01
C ARG A 150 -3.37 -5.43 -2.94
N LEU A 151 -3.87 -4.36 -3.57
CA LEU A 151 -3.09 -3.55 -4.51
C LEU A 151 -2.21 -2.53 -3.76
N TYR A 152 -0.89 -2.66 -3.94
CA TYR A 152 0.09 -1.74 -3.39
C TYR A 152 0.97 -1.15 -4.49
N LEU A 153 1.36 0.12 -4.32
CA LEU A 153 2.37 0.74 -5.16
C LEU A 153 3.75 0.21 -4.74
N ASP A 154 4.35 -0.61 -5.59
CA ASP A 154 5.65 -1.24 -5.32
C ASP A 154 6.79 -0.25 -5.57
N ASN A 155 6.92 0.19 -6.82
CA ASN A 155 7.98 1.09 -7.24
C ASN A 155 7.47 2.16 -8.20
N ILE A 156 8.11 3.33 -8.16
CA ILE A 156 7.82 4.44 -9.06
C ILE A 156 9.13 5.00 -9.61
N ILE A 157 9.29 4.91 -10.92
CA ILE A 157 10.45 5.34 -11.69
C ILE A 157 10.11 6.66 -12.39
N ILE A 158 11.07 7.59 -12.39
CA ILE A 158 10.94 8.89 -13.05
C ILE A 158 11.93 8.91 -14.22
N ASN A 159 11.40 8.98 -15.44
CA ASN A 159 12.18 9.09 -16.67
C ASN A 159 12.22 10.54 -17.15
N TYR A 160 13.39 10.95 -17.63
CA TYR A 160 13.59 12.30 -18.17
C TYR A 160 13.21 12.33 -19.64
N THR A 161 12.66 13.46 -20.04
CA THR A 161 12.40 13.79 -21.43
C THR A 161 13.03 15.13 -21.76
N THR A 162 13.00 15.48 -23.03
CA THR A 162 13.44 16.77 -23.54
C THR A 162 12.56 17.90 -22.98
N PRO A 163 13.13 18.93 -22.34
CA PRO A 163 12.37 20.08 -21.89
C PRO A 163 11.93 20.94 -23.07
N ILE A 164 10.73 21.51 -22.96
CA ILE A 164 10.27 22.55 -23.88
C ILE A 164 11.03 23.84 -23.54
N LYS A 165 11.73 24.41 -24.53
CA LYS A 165 12.46 25.67 -24.40
C LYS A 165 11.59 26.81 -24.90
N GLN A 166 11.55 27.90 -24.16
CA GLN A 166 10.84 29.13 -24.52
C GLN A 166 11.76 30.32 -24.30
N ILE A 167 11.73 31.30 -25.21
CA ILE A 167 12.46 32.55 -25.05
C ILE A 167 11.62 33.45 -24.14
N LYS A 168 12.25 33.97 -23.08
CA LYS A 168 11.65 34.95 -22.17
C LYS A 168 12.40 36.26 -22.34
N PHE A 169 11.71 37.28 -22.82
CA PHE A 169 12.28 38.62 -22.92
C PHE A 169 12.38 39.29 -21.56
N HIS A 170 13.43 40.07 -21.39
CA HIS A 170 13.75 40.88 -20.23
C HIS A 170 13.95 42.33 -20.68
N ALA A 171 14.05 43.25 -19.71
CA ALA A 171 14.31 44.65 -20.02
C ALA A 171 15.65 44.84 -20.75
N LEU A 172 15.74 45.94 -21.51
CA LEU A 172 16.95 46.35 -22.25
C LEU A 172 17.39 45.35 -23.33
N GLY A 173 16.44 44.71 -24.03
CA GLY A 173 16.74 43.79 -25.14
C GLY A 173 17.33 42.44 -24.73
N ASN A 174 17.48 42.18 -23.42
CA ASN A 174 17.99 40.91 -22.92
C ASN A 174 16.95 39.79 -23.08
N PHE A 175 17.39 38.56 -23.31
CA PHE A 175 16.53 37.39 -23.32
C PHE A 175 17.13 36.22 -22.55
N GLY A 176 16.27 35.43 -21.93
CA GLY A 176 16.61 34.19 -21.24
C GLY A 176 15.90 33.00 -21.87
N ILE A 177 16.49 31.81 -21.74
CA ILE A 177 15.85 30.55 -22.17
C ILE A 177 15.19 29.89 -20.98
N MET A 178 13.87 29.93 -20.93
CA MET A 178 13.07 29.20 -19.95
C MET A 178 12.92 27.74 -20.39
N LYS A 179 13.15 26.79 -19.47
CA LYS A 179 13.04 25.35 -19.73
C LYS A 179 11.90 24.75 -18.90
N THR A 180 10.90 24.22 -19.58
CA THR A 180 9.77 23.51 -18.97
C THR A 180 9.93 22.01 -19.16
N TRP A 181 10.24 21.30 -18.09
CA TRP A 181 10.44 19.85 -18.10
C TRP A 181 9.11 19.10 -18.20
N ARG A 182 9.07 18.07 -19.06
CA ARG A 182 7.88 17.23 -19.33
C ARG A 182 8.12 15.77 -18.97
N ASN A 183 8.40 15.50 -17.71
CA ASN A 183 8.88 14.19 -17.26
C ASN A 183 7.87 13.07 -17.48
N VAL A 184 8.36 11.84 -17.50
CA VAL A 184 7.56 10.62 -17.58
C VAL A 184 7.61 9.91 -16.22
N LEU A 185 6.47 9.42 -15.76
CA LEU A 185 6.35 8.65 -14.53
C LEU A 185 5.91 7.23 -14.88
N VAL A 186 6.70 6.25 -14.50
CA VAL A 186 6.36 4.83 -14.63
C VAL A 186 6.14 4.28 -13.23
N TYR A 187 4.99 3.69 -12.97
CA TYR A 187 4.69 3.11 -11.67
C TYR A 187 4.29 1.64 -11.80
N ARG A 188 4.65 0.85 -10.80
CA ARG A 188 4.34 -0.56 -10.70
C ARG A 188 3.37 -0.79 -9.55
N ILE A 189 2.24 -1.40 -9.88
CA ILE A 189 1.27 -1.88 -8.89
C ILE A 189 1.49 -3.37 -8.73
N ARG A 190 1.66 -3.81 -7.49
CA ARG A 190 1.80 -5.22 -7.13
C ARG A 190 0.59 -5.66 -6.33
N GLU A 191 -0.01 -6.75 -6.75
CA GLU A 191 -0.94 -7.50 -5.92
C GLU A 191 -0.13 -8.30 -4.89
N MET A 192 -0.38 -8.01 -3.62
CA MET A 192 0.33 -8.67 -2.53
C MET A 192 -0.13 -10.12 -2.37
N PRO A 193 0.79 -11.11 -2.34
CA PRO A 193 0.44 -12.49 -1.99
C PRO A 193 -0.23 -12.58 -0.62
N LEU A 194 -1.12 -13.56 -0.43
CA LEU A 194 -1.97 -13.66 0.76
C LEU A 194 -1.14 -13.86 2.05
N GLU A 195 -0.02 -14.56 1.97
CA GLU A 195 0.89 -14.79 3.09
C GLU A 195 1.58 -13.51 3.53
N GLU A 196 2.04 -12.69 2.56
CA GLU A 196 2.64 -11.38 2.83
C GLU A 196 1.58 -10.42 3.39
N PHE A 197 0.37 -10.47 2.83
CA PHE A 197 -0.76 -9.65 3.22
C PHE A 197 -1.23 -9.96 4.65
N TYR A 198 -1.37 -11.24 4.99
CA TYR A 198 -1.63 -11.72 6.36
C TYR A 198 -0.60 -11.16 7.35
N GLN A 199 0.69 -11.32 7.04
CA GLN A 199 1.74 -10.80 7.91
C GLN A 199 1.60 -9.29 8.07
N LYS A 200 1.39 -8.55 6.97
CA LYS A 200 1.32 -7.08 6.97
C LYS A 200 0.13 -6.55 7.77
N ILE A 201 -1.06 -7.05 7.51
CA ILE A 201 -2.29 -6.55 8.14
C ILE A 201 -2.44 -7.12 9.53
N HIS A 202 -2.46 -8.44 9.65
CA HIS A 202 -2.87 -9.13 10.86
C HIS A 202 -1.78 -9.12 11.93
N ILE A 203 -0.57 -9.57 11.58
CA ILE A 203 0.53 -9.67 12.55
C ILE A 203 1.15 -8.30 12.85
N LEU A 204 1.46 -7.51 11.82
CA LEU A 204 2.15 -6.23 12.01
C LEU A 204 1.19 -5.08 12.38
N GLY A 205 -0.11 -5.20 12.08
CA GLY A 205 -1.10 -4.13 12.25
C GLY A 205 -0.93 -2.98 11.25
N HIS A 206 -0.30 -3.23 10.10
CA HIS A 206 -0.12 -2.25 9.03
C HIS A 206 -1.29 -2.28 8.06
N ILE A 207 -2.37 -1.67 8.49
CA ILE A 207 -3.65 -1.65 7.78
C ILE A 207 -3.72 -0.39 6.92
N PRO A 208 -4.17 -0.49 5.66
CA PRO A 208 -4.52 0.66 4.85
C PRO A 208 -5.50 1.58 5.59
N LYS A 209 -5.33 2.89 5.43
CA LYS A 209 -6.21 3.86 6.12
C LYS A 209 -7.63 3.80 5.55
N CYS A 210 -7.76 3.63 4.24
CA CYS A 210 -9.03 3.45 3.54
C CYS A 210 -9.82 2.28 4.14
N MET A 211 -9.20 1.10 4.28
CA MET A 211 -9.83 -0.10 4.84
C MET A 211 -10.32 0.13 6.28
N GLY A 212 -9.49 0.73 7.14
CA GLY A 212 -9.89 1.06 8.51
C GLY A 212 -10.97 2.15 8.59
N ALA A 213 -11.07 3.04 7.60
CA ALA A 213 -12.15 4.02 7.49
C ALA A 213 -13.47 3.37 7.04
N GLU A 214 -13.42 2.52 6.00
CA GLU A 214 -14.57 1.77 5.50
C GLU A 214 -15.19 0.87 6.57
N MET A 215 -14.36 0.13 7.32
CA MET A 215 -14.82 -0.70 8.44
C MET A 215 -15.57 0.13 9.50
N ARG A 216 -15.05 1.31 9.86
CA ARG A 216 -15.70 2.20 10.82
C ARG A 216 -16.99 2.79 10.26
N ASN A 217 -17.01 3.13 8.98
CA ASN A 217 -18.22 3.62 8.32
C ASN A 217 -19.32 2.56 8.30
N ALA A 218 -18.99 1.31 7.98
CA ALA A 218 -19.94 0.19 7.98
C ALA A 218 -20.51 -0.08 9.39
N ILE A 219 -19.70 0.06 10.43
CA ILE A 219 -20.15 -0.02 11.84
C ILE A 219 -21.11 1.13 12.16
N ASN A 220 -20.75 2.36 11.81
CA ASN A 220 -21.60 3.54 12.05
C ASN A 220 -22.95 3.42 11.31
N GLN A 221 -22.95 2.81 10.12
CA GLN A 221 -24.13 2.54 9.31
C GLN A 221 -24.91 1.29 9.76
N LYS A 222 -24.45 0.58 10.81
CA LYS A 222 -25.07 -0.66 11.32
C LYS A 222 -25.24 -1.77 10.26
N LEU A 223 -24.35 -1.81 9.27
CA LEU A 223 -24.36 -2.84 8.21
C LEU A 223 -23.76 -4.19 8.68
N VAL A 224 -23.23 -4.23 9.90
CA VAL A 224 -22.34 -5.29 10.37
C VAL A 224 -22.85 -5.82 11.72
N SER A 225 -22.86 -7.14 11.87
CA SER A 225 -23.30 -7.79 13.11
C SER A 225 -22.30 -7.57 14.25
N PRO A 226 -22.73 -7.58 15.53
CA PRO A 226 -21.84 -7.41 16.67
C PRO A 226 -20.69 -8.42 16.72
N GLN A 227 -20.91 -9.64 16.23
CA GLN A 227 -19.87 -10.67 16.15
C GLN A 227 -18.73 -10.22 15.21
N ILE A 228 -19.06 -9.73 14.01
CA ILE A 228 -18.06 -9.25 13.05
C ILE A 228 -17.33 -8.02 13.60
N ILE A 229 -18.00 -7.17 14.39
CA ILE A 229 -17.34 -6.02 15.04
C ILE A 229 -16.22 -6.48 15.97
N THR A 230 -16.41 -7.59 16.71
CA THR A 230 -15.36 -8.13 17.58
C THR A 230 -14.18 -8.69 16.77
N GLU A 231 -14.46 -9.33 15.62
CA GLU A 231 -13.42 -9.79 14.68
C GLU A 231 -12.66 -8.63 14.03
N TRP A 232 -13.36 -7.52 13.72
CA TRP A 232 -12.77 -6.33 13.12
C TRP A 232 -12.04 -5.44 14.11
N TYR A 233 -12.25 -5.62 15.41
CA TYR A 233 -11.66 -4.80 16.46
C TYR A 233 -10.16 -4.53 16.27
N PRO A 234 -9.30 -5.52 15.93
CA PRO A 234 -7.89 -5.31 15.66
C PRO A 234 -7.61 -4.28 14.57
N TYR A 235 -8.56 -4.02 13.67
CA TYR A 235 -8.36 -3.25 12.46
C TYR A 235 -8.87 -1.81 12.49
N LEU A 236 -9.72 -1.46 13.46
CA LEU A 236 -10.46 -0.19 13.47
C LEU A 236 -9.59 1.06 13.74
N THR A 237 -8.72 1.00 14.75
CA THR A 237 -7.98 2.18 15.21
C THR A 237 -6.52 1.87 15.51
N ALA A 238 -5.69 2.90 15.69
CA ALA A 238 -4.33 2.72 16.18
C ALA A 238 -4.29 2.14 17.60
N HIS A 239 -5.27 2.48 18.43
CA HIS A 239 -5.38 2.01 19.81
C HIS A 239 -5.70 0.51 19.84
N SER A 240 -6.76 0.08 19.15
CA SER A 240 -7.14 -1.35 19.13
C SER A 240 -6.02 -2.23 18.57
N ARG A 241 -5.35 -1.80 17.49
CA ARG A 241 -4.15 -2.46 16.96
C ARG A 241 -3.04 -2.63 17.98
N PHE A 242 -2.81 -1.63 18.84
CA PHE A 242 -1.77 -1.70 19.85
C PHE A 242 -2.06 -2.78 20.89
N TYR A 243 -3.30 -2.84 21.40
CA TYR A 243 -3.72 -3.87 22.35
C TYR A 243 -3.71 -5.25 21.72
N TYR A 244 -4.20 -5.35 20.48
CA TYR A 244 -4.20 -6.60 19.74
C TYR A 244 -2.80 -7.18 19.58
N ARG A 245 -1.80 -6.36 19.21
CA ARG A 245 -0.40 -6.83 19.09
C ARG A 245 0.20 -7.25 20.43
N LYS A 246 -0.13 -6.56 21.52
CA LYS A 246 0.27 -6.98 22.87
C LYS A 246 -0.33 -8.34 23.23
N TYR A 247 -1.60 -8.54 22.91
CA TYR A 247 -2.31 -9.79 23.14
C TYR A 247 -1.73 -10.94 22.31
N LEU A 248 -1.51 -10.74 21.01
CA LEU A 248 -0.84 -11.72 20.14
C LEU A 248 0.54 -12.11 20.67
N LYS A 249 1.31 -11.12 21.13
CA LYS A 249 2.61 -11.37 21.73
C LYS A 249 2.48 -12.23 22.99
N TRP A 250 1.56 -11.91 23.89
CA TRP A 250 1.28 -12.70 25.08
C TRP A 250 0.87 -14.14 24.73
N LEU A 251 0.02 -14.35 23.72
CA LEU A 251 -0.35 -15.69 23.26
C LEU A 251 0.87 -16.46 22.75
N ASN A 252 1.73 -15.81 21.97
CA ASN A 252 2.94 -16.42 21.45
C ASN A 252 3.94 -16.77 22.56
N ASP A 253 4.13 -15.87 23.52
CA ASP A 253 5.04 -16.08 24.66
C ASP A 253 4.58 -17.28 25.51
N ASN A 254 3.27 -17.45 25.70
CA ASN A 254 2.68 -18.59 26.42
C ASN A 254 2.49 -19.87 25.57
N GLY A 255 2.92 -19.88 24.31
CA GLY A 255 2.77 -21.04 23.42
C GLY A 255 1.33 -21.35 23.00
N LYS A 256 0.39 -20.41 23.22
CA LYS A 256 -1.02 -20.54 22.85
C LYS A 256 -1.32 -20.09 21.42
N PHE A 257 -0.32 -19.52 20.72
CA PHE A 257 -0.46 -19.05 19.35
C PHE A 257 0.25 -19.98 18.37
N ASP A 258 -0.53 -20.67 17.54
CA ASP A 258 -0.03 -21.39 16.38
C ASP A 258 -0.11 -20.49 15.14
N TYR A 259 1.06 -19.99 14.72
CA TYR A 259 1.19 -19.06 13.60
C TYR A 259 0.64 -19.64 12.29
N TYR A 260 1.00 -20.88 11.97
CA TYR A 260 0.72 -21.48 10.68
C TYR A 260 -0.74 -21.91 10.55
N ARG A 261 -1.28 -22.51 11.62
CA ARG A 261 -2.72 -22.80 11.69
C ARG A 261 -3.56 -21.53 11.59
N HIS A 262 -3.16 -20.47 12.30
CA HIS A 262 -3.88 -19.20 12.22
C HIS A 262 -3.79 -18.58 10.83
N ARG A 263 -2.62 -18.63 10.18
CA ARG A 263 -2.45 -18.14 8.82
C ARG A 263 -3.35 -18.87 7.82
N ARG A 264 -3.40 -20.20 7.87
CA ARG A 264 -4.29 -21.00 7.01
C ARG A 264 -5.76 -20.64 7.21
N ASN A 265 -6.21 -20.57 8.46
CA ASN A 265 -7.58 -20.18 8.78
C ASN A 265 -7.92 -18.78 8.25
N TRP A 266 -6.99 -17.83 8.41
CA TRP A 266 -7.19 -16.46 7.93
C TRP A 266 -7.26 -16.39 6.40
N ILE A 267 -6.37 -17.09 5.70
CA ILE A 267 -6.35 -17.16 4.23
C ILE A 267 -7.63 -17.83 3.71
N GLN A 268 -8.07 -18.92 4.35
CA GLN A 268 -9.31 -19.61 4.00
C GLN A 268 -10.52 -18.69 4.20
N GLN A 269 -10.61 -18.00 5.35
CA GLN A 269 -11.67 -17.03 5.62
C GLN A 269 -11.67 -15.88 4.59
N TYR A 270 -10.49 -15.43 4.17
CA TYR A 270 -10.36 -14.41 3.13
C TYR A 270 -10.92 -14.91 1.79
N ALA A 271 -10.55 -16.13 1.38
CA ALA A 271 -11.03 -16.74 0.15
C ALA A 271 -12.55 -16.97 0.17
N THR A 272 -13.12 -17.44 1.29
CA THR A 272 -14.58 -17.62 1.43
C THR A 272 -15.31 -16.28 1.36
N ASN A 273 -14.76 -15.21 1.94
CA ASN A 273 -15.36 -13.88 1.89
C ASN A 273 -15.35 -13.32 0.46
N LEU A 274 -14.27 -13.52 -0.30
CA LEU A 274 -14.22 -13.14 -1.70
C LEU A 274 -15.25 -13.90 -2.54
N GLN A 275 -15.34 -15.22 -2.36
CA GLN A 275 -16.30 -16.06 -3.09
C GLN A 275 -17.76 -15.72 -2.74
N GLY A 276 -18.05 -15.38 -1.48
CA GLY A 276 -19.39 -14.95 -1.05
C GLY A 276 -19.81 -13.58 -1.61
N PHE A 277 -18.86 -12.74 -2.03
CA PHE A 277 -19.12 -11.39 -2.56
C PHE A 277 -19.41 -11.37 -4.07
N VAL A 278 -18.84 -12.31 -4.84
CA VAL A 278 -18.98 -12.39 -6.31
C VAL A 278 -20.46 -12.57 -6.76
N PRO A 279 -21.31 -13.37 -6.10
CA PRO A 279 -22.73 -13.49 -6.46
C PRO A 279 -23.55 -12.21 -6.18
N LEU A 280 -23.23 -11.46 -5.12
CA LEU A 280 -24.02 -10.29 -4.68
C LEU A 280 -23.75 -9.05 -5.53
N LEU A 281 -22.51 -8.81 -5.96
CA LEU A 281 -22.18 -7.69 -6.86
C LEU A 281 -22.77 -7.88 -8.27
N HIS A 282 -22.81 -9.12 -8.76
CA HIS A 282 -23.46 -9.45 -10.03
C HIS A 282 -24.99 -9.28 -10.01
N ALA A 283 -25.62 -9.35 -8.82
CA ALA A 283 -27.03 -9.08 -8.64
C ALA A 283 -27.34 -7.57 -8.49
N TYR A 284 -26.37 -6.77 -8.03
CA TYR A 284 -26.60 -5.35 -7.72
C TYR A 284 -26.40 -4.38 -8.89
N ASN A 285 -25.86 -4.83 -10.04
CA ASN A 285 -25.62 -3.94 -11.19
C ASN A 285 -26.10 -4.51 -12.55
N PRO A 286 -27.43 -4.64 -12.75
CA PRO A 286 -28.01 -5.11 -14.03
C PRO A 286 -27.59 -4.25 -15.24
N ARG A 287 -27.32 -2.95 -15.02
CA ARG A 287 -26.90 -2.02 -16.09
C ARG A 287 -25.53 -2.35 -16.68
N GLN A 288 -24.62 -2.96 -15.91
CA GLN A 288 -23.30 -3.37 -16.43
C GLN A 288 -23.38 -4.66 -17.27
N ARG A 289 -24.30 -5.57 -16.94
CA ARG A 289 -24.59 -6.75 -17.79
C ARG A 289 -25.23 -6.34 -19.11
N ASP A 290 -26.14 -5.38 -19.10
CA ASP A 290 -26.75 -4.86 -20.33
C ASP A 290 -25.75 -4.09 -21.21
N ALA A 291 -24.83 -3.35 -20.60
CA ALA A 291 -23.73 -2.70 -21.32
C ALA A 291 -22.76 -3.72 -21.94
N GLN A 292 -22.39 -4.78 -21.22
CA GLN A 292 -21.53 -5.85 -21.72
C GLN A 292 -22.22 -6.71 -22.81
N ARG A 293 -23.53 -6.94 -22.70
CA ARG A 293 -24.33 -7.61 -23.75
C ARG A 293 -24.47 -6.75 -25.00
N LYS A 294 -24.65 -5.43 -24.86
CA LYS A 294 -24.66 -4.51 -26.00
C LYS A 294 -23.31 -4.43 -26.71
N ILE A 295 -22.20 -4.48 -25.98
CA ILE A 295 -20.86 -4.50 -26.57
C ILE A 295 -20.61 -5.81 -27.34
N ARG A 296 -20.94 -6.98 -26.76
CA ARG A 296 -20.82 -8.26 -27.48
C ARG A 296 -21.76 -8.38 -28.70
N GLY A 297 -22.99 -7.86 -28.60
CA GLY A 297 -23.92 -7.85 -29.74
C GLY A 297 -23.54 -6.88 -30.85
N LEU A 298 -22.62 -5.93 -30.62
CA LEU A 298 -22.07 -5.06 -31.66
C LEU A 298 -20.93 -5.75 -32.43
N ASP A 299 -20.14 -6.60 -31.78
CA ASP A 299 -19.06 -7.37 -32.41
C ASP A 299 -19.60 -8.46 -33.36
N ASP A 300 -20.74 -9.08 -33.01
CA ASP A 300 -21.40 -10.10 -33.85
C ASP A 300 -22.09 -9.51 -35.11
N ASN A 301 -22.38 -8.21 -35.12
CA ASN A 301 -22.93 -7.52 -36.30
C ASN A 301 -21.84 -7.03 -37.27
N LEU A 302 -20.65 -6.68 -36.76
CA LEU A 302 -19.50 -6.28 -37.59
C LEU A 302 -18.85 -7.44 -38.36
N THR A 303 -19.07 -8.67 -37.90
CA THR A 303 -18.58 -9.90 -38.56
C THR A 303 -19.53 -10.40 -39.65
N ASN A 304 -20.82 -10.07 -39.59
CA ASN A 304 -21.82 -10.48 -40.59
C ASN A 304 -21.97 -9.51 -41.78
N GLU A 305 -21.58 -8.23 -41.65
CA GLU A 305 -21.65 -7.26 -42.76
C GLU A 305 -20.50 -7.38 -43.78
N ASN A 306 -19.47 -8.21 -43.52
CA ASN A 306 -18.32 -8.38 -44.42
C ASN A 306 -18.37 -9.68 -45.27
N MET A 307 -19.51 -10.36 -45.36
CA MET A 307 -19.65 -11.61 -46.13
C MET A 307 -20.74 -11.61 -47.23
N LEU A 308 -21.25 -10.45 -47.64
CA LEU A 308 -22.16 -10.34 -48.79
C LEU A 308 -21.59 -9.36 -49.83
N ASP A 309 -20.69 -9.86 -50.67
CA ASP A 309 -20.83 -9.89 -52.13
C ASP A 309 -19.48 -10.18 -52.81
N PRO A 310 -19.41 -11.26 -53.62
CA PRO A 310 -18.67 -11.13 -54.87
C PRO A 310 -19.40 -11.82 -56.01
N GLN A 311 -20.57 -11.34 -56.47
CA GLN A 311 -21.11 -11.69 -57.80
C GLN A 311 -22.02 -10.59 -58.36
N LEU A 312 -21.47 -9.70 -59.21
CA LEU A 312 -21.91 -9.40 -60.58
C LEU A 312 -21.07 -8.28 -61.19
#